data_AF-H5Y514-F1
#
_entry.id   AF-H5Y514-F1
#
_cell.length_a   1.000
_cell.length_b   1.000
_cell.length_c   1.000
_cell.angle_alpha   90.00
_cell.angle_beta   90.00
_cell.angle_gamma   90.00
#
_symmetry.space_group_name_H-M   'P 1'
#
loop_
_entity.id
_entity.type
_entity.pdbx_description
1 polymer ?
#
loop_
_entity_poly.entity_id
_entity_poly.type
_entity_poly.pdbx_seq_one_letter_code
_entity_poly.pdbx_strand_id
1 'polypeptide(L)' 'MEHNDVEILPERILGMQKLEAIFKQNGYLICQSSGERIYNFDEVAAIFLPLSSSIDQAMAVHRSHAPEFLHRCLLAQF' A
#
# COMPACT_ATOMS: atom_id res chain seq x y z
N MET A 1 -0.89 9.41 -36.73
CA MET A 1 -1.65 9.16 -35.50
C MET A 1 -0.72 8.40 -34.58
N GLU A 2 -0.07 9.13 -33.68
CA GLU A 2 0.85 8.55 -32.70
C GLU A 2 0.03 7.67 -31.77
N HIS A 3 0.36 6.38 -31.72
CA HIS A 3 -0.18 5.48 -30.71
C HIS A 3 0.42 5.95 -29.40
N ASN A 4 -0.37 6.69 -28.62
CA ASN A 4 -0.08 6.90 -27.21
C ASN A 4 -0.25 5.55 -26.53
N ASP A 5 0.82 4.75 -26.53
CA ASP A 5 0.98 3.62 -25.63
C ASP A 5 0.95 4.20 -24.21
N VAL A 6 -0.26 4.30 -23.66
CA VAL A 6 -0.46 4.52 -22.22
C VAL A 6 0.11 3.27 -21.57
N GLU A 7 1.39 3.33 -21.19
CA GLU A 7 2.01 2.30 -20.37
C GLU A 7 1.12 2.11 -19.14
N ILE A 8 0.38 0.99 -19.12
CA ILE A 8 -0.45 0.63 -17.98
C ILE A 8 0.52 0.31 -16.86
N LEU A 9 0.77 1.29 -15.99
CA LEU A 9 1.60 1.11 -14.82
C LEU A 9 1.04 -0.07 -14.01
N PRO A 10 1.87 -1.03 -13.59
CA PRO A 10 1.44 -2.10 -12.70
C PRO A 10 0.69 -1.53 -11.49
N GLU A 11 -0.41 -2.16 -11.10
CA GLU A 11 -1.27 -1.64 -10.01
C GLU A 11 -0.52 -1.38 -8.71
N ARG A 12 0.56 -2.12 -8.44
CA ARG A 12 1.44 -1.90 -7.29
C ARG A 12 2.13 -0.53 -7.32
N ILE A 13 2.55 -0.08 -8.50
CA ILE A 13 3.13 1.27 -8.69
C ILE A 13 2.05 2.31 -8.42
N LEU A 14 0.84 2.11 -8.96
CA LEU A 14 -0.29 3.01 -8.71
C LEU A 14 -0.67 3.06 -7.21
N GLY A 15 -0.62 1.92 -6.53
CA GLY A 15 -0.87 1.82 -5.10
C GLY A 15 0.15 2.61 -4.28
N MET A 16 1.44 2.52 -4.61
CA MET A 16 2.48 3.35 -3.99
C MET A 16 2.23 4.84 -4.20
N GLN A 17 1.94 5.25 -5.44
CA GLN A 17 1.66 6.65 -5.77
C GLN A 17 0.46 7.20 -4.99
N LYS A 18 -0.59 6.38 -4.80
CA LYS A 18 -1.75 6.76 -3.99
C LYS A 18 -1.36 6.96 -2.52
N LEU A 19 -0.58 6.05 -1.93
CA LEU A 19 -0.11 6.19 -0.55
C LEU A 19 0.76 7.45 -0.38
N GLU A 20 1.66 7.71 -1.33
CA GLU A 20 2.50 8.91 -1.34
C GLU A 20 1.66 10.20 -1.46
N ALA A 21 0.65 10.20 -2.34
CA ALA A 21 -0.26 11.34 -2.49
C ALA A 21 -1.06 11.62 -1.21
N ILE A 22 -1.59 10.57 -0.56
CA ILE A 22 -2.30 10.70 0.72
C ILE A 22 -1.35 11.25 1.80
N PHE A 23 -0.12 10.74 1.87
CA PHE A 23 0.87 11.23 2.82
C PHE A 23 1.20 12.71 2.58
N LYS A 24 1.43 13.11 1.33
CA LYS A 24 1.67 14.53 0.97
C LYS A 24 0.50 15.43 1.31
N GLN A 25 -0.73 14.94 1.14
CA GLN A 25 -1.95 15.70 1.44
C GLN A 25 -2.18 15.87 2.95
N ASN A 26 -1.96 14.81 3.73
CA ASN A 26 -2.36 14.78 5.15
C ASN A 26 -1.19 15.01 6.11
N GLY A 27 0.06 14.86 5.66
CA GLY A 27 1.26 14.83 6.49
C GLY A 27 1.46 13.52 7.27
N TYR A 28 0.61 12.52 7.04
CA TYR A 28 0.71 11.20 7.67
C TYR A 28 -0.07 10.13 6.89
N LEU A 29 0.21 8.87 7.20
CA LEU A 29 -0.63 7.72 6.82
C LEU A 29 -1.18 7.03 8.06
N ILE A 30 -2.33 6.37 7.94
CA ILE A 30 -2.88 5.53 9.00
C ILE A 30 -2.34 4.10 8.84
N CYS A 31 -1.60 3.65 9.85
CA CYS A 31 -1.13 2.29 9.99
C CYS A 31 -2.33 1.34 10.05
N GLN A 32 -2.49 0.48 9.04
CA GLN A 32 -3.63 -0.42 8.95
C GLN A 32 -3.59 -1.54 10.01
N SER A 33 -2.45 -1.80 10.64
CA SER A 33 -2.34 -2.79 11.70
C SER A 33 -2.73 -2.24 13.08
N SER A 34 -2.37 -0.98 13.40
CA SER A 34 -2.57 -0.38 14.73
C SER A 34 -3.59 0.75 14.77
N GLY A 35 -3.97 1.33 13.63
CA GLY A 35 -4.77 2.55 13.53
C GLY A 35 -4.01 3.83 13.84
N GLU A 36 -2.72 3.75 14.20
CA GLU A 36 -1.90 4.90 14.54
C GLU A 36 -1.45 5.67 13.30
N ARG A 37 -1.07 6.93 13.50
CA ARG A 37 -0.53 7.78 12.44
C ARG A 37 0.97 7.54 12.29
N ILE A 38 1.40 7.34 11.05
CA ILE A 38 2.80 7.28 10.66
C ILE A 38 3.15 8.63 10.01
N TYR A 39 4.01 9.40 10.67
CA TYR A 39 4.39 10.75 10.24
C TYR A 39 5.68 10.78 9.42
N ASN A 40 6.41 9.68 9.37
CA ASN A 40 7.62 9.53 8.56
C ASN A 40 7.35 8.50 7.46
N PHE A 41 7.42 8.91 6.20
CA PHE A 41 7.14 8.01 5.08
C PHE A 41 8.17 6.86 5.00
N ASP A 42 9.40 7.05 5.48
CA ASP A 42 10.44 6.00 5.49
C ASP A 42 10.15 4.87 6.49
N GLU A 43 9.25 5.13 7.45
CA GLU A 43 8.75 4.13 8.40
C GLU A 43 7.57 3.33 7.84
N VAL A 44 7.07 3.69 6.65
CA VAL A 44 5.95 3.02 6.00
C VAL A 44 6.45 1.81 5.21
N ALA A 45 5.85 0.65 5.48
CA ALA A 45 5.86 -0.47 4.56
C ALA A 45 4.51 -0.53 3.84
N ALA A 46 4.55 -0.55 2.51
CA ALA A 46 3.37 -0.80 1.70
C ALA A 46 3.15 -2.31 1.55
N ILE A 47 1.99 -2.79 1.97
CA ILE A 47 1.55 -4.17 1.80
C ILE A 47 0.49 -4.22 0.72
N PHE A 48 0.67 -5.12 -0.25
CA PHE A 48 -0.28 -5.34 -1.34
C PHE A 48 -1.01 -6.65 -1.07
N LEU A 49 -2.29 -6.55 -0.70
CA LEU A 49 -3.14 -7.71 -0.51
C LEU A 49 -3.98 -7.94 -1.78
N PRO A 50 -3.93 -9.13 -2.39
CA PRO A 50 -4.76 -9.42 -3.55
C PRO A 50 -6.23 -9.47 -3.13
N LEU A 51 -7.05 -8.61 -3.72
CA LEU A 51 -8.51 -8.66 -3.62
C LEU A 51 -9.11 -9.59 -4.69
N SER A 52 -8.41 -9.71 -5.83
CA SER A 52 -8.76 -10.64 -6.92
C SER A 52 -7.51 -11.07 -7.67
N SER A 53 -7.67 -11.85 -8.74
CA SER A 53 -6.57 -12.26 -9.63
C SER A 53 -5.89 -11.10 -10.36
N SER A 54 -6.51 -9.91 -10.37
CA SER A 54 -6.02 -8.75 -11.11
C SER A 54 -5.99 -7.46 -10.30
N ILE A 55 -6.44 -7.48 -9.03
CA ILE A 55 -6.58 -6.28 -8.19
C ILE A 55 -5.86 -6.47 -6.87
N ASP A 56 -4.88 -5.60 -6.59
CA ASP A 56 -4.22 -5.49 -5.28
C ASP A 56 -4.73 -4.26 -4.49
N GLN A 57 -5.06 -4.46 -3.21
CA GLN A 57 -5.24 -3.37 -2.25
C GLN A 57 -3.90 -2.97 -1.63
N ALA A 58 -3.51 -1.70 -1.79
CA ALA A 58 -2.34 -1.14 -1.13
C ALA A 58 -2.68 -0.67 0.29
N MET A 59 -1.92 -1.13 1.28
CA MET A 59 -2.09 -0.84 2.69
C MET A 59 -0.79 -0.27 3.27
N ALA A 60 -0.89 0.77 4.09
CA ALA A 60 0.26 1.32 4.82
C ALA A 60 0.35 0.69 6.21
N VAL A 61 1.50 0.16 6.58
CA VAL A 61 1.79 -0.30 7.94
C VAL A 61 3.14 0.23 8.40
N HIS A 62 3.35 0.29 9.72
CA HIS A 62 4.67 0.61 10.25
C HIS A 62 5.63 -0.55 9.91
N ARG A 63 6.83 -0.23 9.45
CA ARG A 63 7.82 -1.22 8.96
C ARG A 63 8.17 -2.28 10.00
N SER A 64 8.20 -1.92 11.28
CA SER A 64 8.43 -2.88 12.38
C SER A 64 7.31 -3.91 12.54
N HIS A 65 6.09 -3.59 12.12
CA HIS A 65 4.91 -4.47 12.25
C HIS A 65 4.58 -5.19 10.94
N ALA A 66 5.24 -4.86 9.83
CA ALA A 66 4.96 -5.41 8.51
C ALA A 66 5.02 -6.94 8.44
N PRO A 67 6.03 -7.63 9.02
CA PRO A 67 6.09 -9.10 8.97
C PRO A 67 4.94 -9.76 9.74
N GLU A 68 4.63 -9.24 10.92
CA GLU A 68 3.53 -9.75 11.75
C GLU A 68 2.17 -9.51 11.08
N PHE A 69 1.98 -8.31 10.52
CA PHE A 69 0.77 -7.97 9.79
C PHE A 69 0.56 -8.90 8.57
N LEU A 70 1.59 -9.11 7.77
CA LEU A 70 1.53 -10.03 6.62
C LEU A 70 1.20 -11.46 7.06
N HIS A 71 1.81 -11.93 8.16
CA HIS A 71 1.52 -13.25 8.72
C HIS A 71 0.05 -13.37 9.11
N ARG A 72 -0.52 -12.37 9.79
CA ARG A 72 -1.94 -12.35 10.16
C ARG A 72 -2.86 -12.34 8.92
N CYS A 73 -2.52 -11.58 7.89
CA CYS A 73 -3.28 -11.55 6.64
C CYS A 73 -3.32 -12.92 5.95
N LEU A 74 -2.19 -13.64 5.93
CA LEU A 74 -2.11 -14.99 5.36
C LEU A 74 -2.88 -16.02 6.18
N LEU A 75 -2.91 -15.88 7.51
CA LEU A 75 -3.67 -16.78 8.39
C LEU A 75 -5.18 -16.53 8.31
N ALA A 76 -5.61 -15.31 8.01
CA ALA A 76 -7.02 -14.95 7.88
C ALA A 76 -7.68 -15.38 6.55
N GLN A 77 -6.90 -15.96 5.62
CA GLN A 77 -7.36 -16.41 4.30
C GLN A 77 -7.76 -17.90 4.22
N PHE A 78 -8.02 -18.56 5.36
CA PHE A 78 -8.52 -19.94 5.44
C PHE A 78 -9.81 -20.05 6.25
#